data_AF-A0A351E7A1-F1
#
_entry.id   AF-A0A351E7A1-F1
#
_cell.length_a   1.000
_cell.length_b   1.000
_cell.length_c   1.000
_cell.angle_alpha   90.00
_cell.angle_beta   90.00
_cell.angle_gamma   90.00
#
_symmetry.space_group_name_H-M   'P 1'
#
loop_
_entity.id
_entity.type
_entity.pdbx_description
1 polymer ?
#
loop_
_entity_poly.entity_id
_entity_poly.type
_entity_poly.pdbx_seq_one_letter_code
_entity_poly.pdbx_strand_id
1 'polypeptide(L)'
;MTPADFGADPLAGIAFQRRYERLAFAAGGRNYRAPAQSVETFLPGTAPALAGTYSYRPGVTAVRLDEVLPPFAAATLKQGIAWFGRRIQGFDGPEGMLTGVETRTSAPLRILRGQDYQSVTHGGLYPCGEGCGYAGGIMSAALDGYHVARAIMSVWRPF
;
A
#
# COMPACT_ATOMS: atom_id res chain seq x y z
N MET A 1 8.49 -4.65 -0.42
CA MET A 1 8.23 -5.11 -1.79
C MET A 1 9.29 -4.53 -2.70
N THR A 2 9.80 -5.33 -3.62
CA THR A 2 10.82 -4.93 -4.61
C THR A 2 10.36 -5.39 -6.00
N PRO A 3 10.96 -4.88 -7.09
CA PRO A 3 10.67 -5.38 -8.44
C PRO A 3 10.83 -6.90 -8.61
N ALA A 4 11.63 -7.56 -7.77
CA ALA A 4 11.76 -9.01 -7.76
C ALA A 4 10.45 -9.75 -7.41
N ASP A 5 9.50 -9.07 -6.73
CA ASP A 5 8.24 -9.65 -6.29
C ASP A 5 7.17 -9.69 -7.42
N PHE A 6 7.37 -8.94 -8.51
CA PHE A 6 6.36 -8.78 -9.57
C PHE A 6 6.90 -8.75 -11.01
N GLY A 7 8.20 -8.64 -11.23
CA GLY A 7 8.83 -8.72 -12.56
C GLY A 7 9.38 -7.38 -13.08
N ALA A 8 9.90 -7.41 -14.31
CA ALA A 8 10.64 -6.29 -14.90
C ALA A 8 9.79 -5.31 -15.76
N ASP A 9 8.54 -5.65 -16.06
CA ASP A 9 7.63 -4.74 -16.77
C ASP A 9 7.35 -3.51 -15.89
N PRO A 10 7.48 -2.26 -16.40
CA PRO A 10 7.20 -1.04 -15.64
C PRO A 10 5.81 -0.98 -14.99
N LEU A 11 4.84 -1.72 -15.52
CA LEU A 11 3.47 -1.81 -15.01
C LEU A 11 3.21 -3.05 -14.16
N ALA A 12 4.21 -3.92 -13.98
CA ALA A 12 4.04 -5.15 -13.20
C ALA A 12 3.67 -4.87 -11.73
N GLY A 13 4.16 -3.78 -11.14
CA GLY A 13 3.76 -3.36 -9.80
C GLY A 13 2.25 -3.06 -9.71
N ILE A 14 1.69 -2.39 -10.72
CA ILE A 14 0.25 -2.13 -10.82
C ILE A 14 -0.53 -3.44 -10.99
N ALA A 15 -0.04 -4.34 -11.84
CA ALA A 15 -0.67 -5.65 -12.05
C ALA A 15 -0.70 -6.46 -10.74
N PHE A 16 0.38 -6.41 -9.97
CA PHE A 16 0.47 -7.05 -8.66
C PHE A 16 -0.53 -6.46 -7.66
N GLN A 17 -0.60 -5.13 -7.53
CA GLN A 17 -1.61 -4.47 -6.68
C GLN A 17 -3.02 -4.92 -7.06
N ARG A 18 -3.38 -4.82 -8.34
CA ARG A 18 -4.70 -5.21 -8.85
C ARG A 18 -5.02 -6.67 -8.61
N ARG A 19 -4.04 -7.57 -8.66
CA ARG A 19 -4.23 -8.99 -8.37
C ARG A 19 -4.75 -9.18 -6.94
N TYR A 20 -4.09 -8.60 -5.95
CA TYR A 20 -4.48 -8.77 -4.54
C TYR A 20 -5.73 -7.96 -4.18
N GLU A 21 -5.94 -6.79 -4.79
CA GLU A 21 -7.21 -6.06 -4.68
C GLU A 21 -8.40 -6.90 -5.17
N ARG A 22 -8.26 -7.59 -6.31
CA ARG A 22 -9.31 -8.49 -6.84
C ARG A 22 -9.53 -9.71 -5.96
N LEU A 23 -8.46 -10.31 -5.42
CA LEU A 23 -8.57 -11.44 -4.49
C LEU A 23 -9.33 -11.03 -3.22
N ALA A 24 -8.97 -9.88 -2.64
CA ALA A 24 -9.65 -9.35 -1.47
C ALA A 24 -11.12 -9.00 -1.76
N PHE A 25 -11.43 -8.38 -2.90
CA PHE A 25 -12.81 -8.10 -3.29
C PHE A 25 -13.63 -9.39 -3.47
N ALA A 26 -13.05 -10.41 -4.08
CA ALA A 26 -13.70 -11.71 -4.27
C ALA A 26 -13.96 -12.40 -2.92
N ALA A 27 -12.95 -12.50 -2.06
CA ALA A 27 -13.06 -13.11 -0.74
C ALA A 27 -13.98 -12.32 0.21
N GLY A 28 -14.03 -11.00 0.05
CA GLY A 28 -14.95 -10.12 0.78
C GLY A 28 -16.43 -10.34 0.44
N GLY A 29 -16.73 -11.04 -0.66
CA GLY A 29 -18.10 -11.33 -1.11
C GLY A 29 -18.58 -10.48 -2.27
N ARG A 30 -17.68 -9.81 -3.01
CA ARG A 30 -17.98 -8.95 -4.17
C ARG A 30 -18.97 -7.82 -3.91
N ASN A 31 -19.05 -7.36 -2.67
CA ASN A 31 -19.99 -6.34 -2.20
C ASN A 31 -19.28 -5.20 -1.45
N TYR A 32 -17.98 -5.03 -1.70
CA TYR A 32 -17.09 -4.07 -1.05
C TYR A 32 -16.94 -4.23 0.47
N ARG A 33 -17.40 -5.34 1.07
CA ARG A 33 -16.95 -5.69 2.43
C ARG A 33 -15.49 -6.11 2.37
N ALA A 34 -14.70 -5.71 3.37
CA ALA A 34 -13.29 -6.07 3.43
C ALA A 34 -13.11 -7.47 4.04
N PRO A 35 -12.20 -8.32 3.53
CA PRO A 35 -11.78 -9.52 4.23
C PRO A 35 -11.13 -9.14 5.57
N ALA A 36 -11.45 -9.83 6.65
CA ALA A 36 -10.89 -9.55 7.96
C ALA A 36 -10.72 -10.81 8.79
N GLN A 37 -9.79 -10.75 9.74
CA GLN A 37 -9.45 -11.85 10.64
C GLN A 37 -8.93 -11.29 11.97
N SER A 38 -9.36 -11.87 13.09
CA SER A 38 -8.80 -11.54 14.40
C SER A 38 -7.34 -12.00 14.51
N VAL A 39 -6.53 -11.30 15.31
CA VAL A 39 -5.15 -11.68 15.63
C VAL A 39 -5.10 -13.10 16.20
N GLU A 40 -6.06 -13.43 17.06
CA GLU A 40 -6.23 -14.76 17.65
C GLU A 40 -6.26 -15.89 16.62
N THR A 41 -6.92 -15.67 15.48
CA THR A 41 -7.06 -16.69 14.44
C THR A 41 -6.02 -16.54 13.31
N PHE A 42 -5.53 -15.32 13.09
CA PHE A 42 -4.52 -15.03 12.07
C PHE A 42 -3.14 -15.60 12.43
N LEU A 43 -2.66 -15.38 13.66
CA LEU A 43 -1.33 -15.84 14.10
C LEU A 43 -1.16 -17.36 13.97
N PRO A 44 -2.00 -18.21 14.63
CA PRO A 44 -1.89 -19.66 14.50
C PRO A 44 -2.35 -20.16 13.13
N GLY A 45 -3.03 -19.33 12.33
CA GLY A 45 -3.60 -19.74 11.06
C GLY A 45 -4.70 -20.77 11.28
N THR A 46 -5.73 -20.41 12.04
CA THR A 46 -6.95 -21.21 12.27
C THR A 46 -8.14 -20.63 11.49
N ALA A 47 -9.33 -21.21 11.62
CA ALA A 47 -10.55 -20.70 10.98
C ALA A 47 -10.77 -19.22 11.34
N PRO A 48 -11.10 -18.34 10.38
CA PRO A 48 -11.16 -16.91 10.63
C PRO A 48 -12.34 -16.56 11.53
N ALA A 49 -12.08 -15.73 12.54
CA ALA A 49 -13.10 -15.15 13.41
C ALA A 49 -13.05 -13.63 13.38
N LEU A 50 -14.19 -12.98 13.62
CA LEU A 50 -14.32 -11.53 13.75
C LEU A 50 -14.51 -11.15 15.23
N ALA A 51 -13.59 -11.61 16.08
CA ALA A 51 -13.53 -11.19 17.48
C ALA A 51 -12.93 -9.79 17.56
N GLY A 52 -13.68 -8.82 18.09
CA GLY A 52 -13.24 -7.43 18.26
C GLY A 52 -14.00 -6.41 17.42
N THR A 53 -13.52 -5.17 17.45
CA THR A 53 -14.15 -4.05 16.75
C THR A 53 -13.51 -3.80 15.38
N TYR A 54 -14.31 -3.35 14.43
CA TYR A 54 -13.84 -2.92 13.12
C TYR A 54 -14.48 -1.58 12.76
N SER A 55 -13.72 -0.72 12.07
CA SER A 55 -14.16 0.61 11.64
C SER A 55 -14.51 0.68 10.15
N TYR A 56 -14.06 -0.29 9.35
CA TYR A 56 -14.27 -0.29 7.91
C TYR A 56 -15.77 -0.38 7.55
N ARG A 57 -16.22 0.53 6.67
CA ARG A 57 -17.56 0.55 6.08
C ARG A 57 -17.43 0.16 4.60
N PRO A 58 -18.36 -0.64 4.02
CA PRO A 58 -19.68 -1.04 4.51
C PRO A 58 -19.68 -2.12 5.62
N GLY A 59 -18.56 -2.79 5.83
CA GLY A 59 -18.40 -3.83 6.85
C GLY A 59 -17.32 -4.83 6.45
N VAL A 60 -17.15 -5.88 7.25
CA VAL A 60 -16.10 -6.88 7.03
C VAL A 60 -16.68 -8.29 6.86
N THR A 61 -15.91 -9.19 6.26
CA THR A 61 -16.23 -10.60 6.04
C THR A 61 -15.11 -11.45 6.62
N ALA A 62 -15.43 -12.47 7.42
CA ALA A 62 -14.44 -13.37 8.02
C ALA A 62 -13.73 -14.17 6.92
N VAL A 63 -12.42 -13.95 6.73
CA VAL A 63 -11.62 -14.55 5.66
C VAL A 63 -10.24 -14.89 6.19
N ARG A 64 -9.67 -15.99 5.71
CA ARG A 64 -8.25 -16.32 5.90
C ARG A 64 -7.36 -15.31 5.18
N LEU A 65 -6.73 -14.40 5.92
CA LEU A 65 -5.97 -13.31 5.30
C LEU A 65 -4.74 -13.79 4.53
N ASP A 66 -4.20 -14.96 4.86
CA ASP A 66 -3.12 -15.62 4.13
C ASP A 66 -3.53 -16.11 2.73
N GLU A 67 -4.83 -16.22 2.43
CA GLU A 67 -5.34 -16.53 1.08
C GLU A 67 -5.43 -15.28 0.19
N VAL A 68 -5.51 -14.09 0.79
CA VAL A 68 -5.66 -12.81 0.08
C VAL A 68 -4.44 -11.90 0.18
N LEU A 69 -3.38 -12.33 0.88
CA LEU A 69 -2.11 -11.64 0.98
C LEU A 69 -1.01 -12.40 0.24
N PRO A 70 0.04 -11.72 -0.23
CA PRO A 70 1.26 -12.39 -0.65
C PRO A 70 1.84 -13.22 0.52
N PRO A 71 2.35 -14.44 0.27
CA PRO A 71 2.86 -15.29 1.34
C PRO A 71 3.95 -14.63 2.20
N PHE A 72 4.85 -13.86 1.56
CA PHE A 72 5.90 -13.12 2.29
C PHE A 72 5.29 -12.06 3.21
N ALA A 73 4.25 -11.35 2.78
CA ALA A 73 3.61 -10.30 3.56
C ALA A 73 2.87 -10.89 4.76
N ALA A 74 2.12 -11.97 4.56
CA ALA A 74 1.46 -12.68 5.65
C ALA A 74 2.46 -13.18 6.70
N ALA A 75 3.58 -13.78 6.27
CA ALA A 75 4.63 -14.24 7.17
C ALA A 75 5.27 -13.07 7.97
N THR A 76 5.62 -11.97 7.29
CA THR A 76 6.17 -10.78 7.95
C THR A 76 5.19 -10.16 8.93
N LEU A 77 3.90 -10.08 8.60
CA LEU A 77 2.86 -9.56 9.50
C LEU A 77 2.75 -10.40 10.78
N LYS A 78 2.73 -11.73 10.66
CA LYS A 78 2.69 -12.62 11.83
C LYS A 78 3.89 -12.39 12.76
N GLN A 79 5.09 -12.29 12.19
CA GLN A 79 6.30 -12.00 12.95
C GLN A 79 6.26 -10.61 13.60
N GLY A 80 5.81 -9.60 12.85
CA GLY A 80 5.69 -8.22 13.32
C GLY A 80 4.73 -8.08 14.48
N ILE A 81 3.52 -8.65 14.37
CA ILE A 81 2.50 -8.62 15.44
C ILE A 81 3.03 -9.28 16.71
N ALA A 82 3.59 -10.49 16.61
CA ALA A 82 4.16 -11.18 17.77
C ALA A 82 5.36 -10.42 18.37
N TRP A 83 6.16 -9.74 17.55
CA TRP A 83 7.27 -8.90 18.02
C TRP A 83 6.79 -7.67 18.77
N PHE A 84 5.75 -6.99 18.26
CA PHE A 84 5.15 -5.85 18.94
C PHE A 84 4.40 -6.25 20.21
N GLY A 85 3.76 -7.43 20.27
CA GLY A 85 3.16 -7.96 21.50
C GLY A 85 4.11 -8.02 22.68
N ARG A 86 5.39 -8.32 22.42
CA ARG A 86 6.46 -8.31 23.44
C ARG A 86 6.88 -6.91 23.92
N ARG A 87 6.51 -5.86 23.20
CA ARG A 87 6.92 -4.46 23.47
C ARG A 87 5.78 -3.57 23.91
N ILE A 88 4.58 -3.86 23.41
CA ILE A 88 3.36 -3.12 23.65
C ILE A 88 2.36 -4.14 24.16
N GLN A 89 2.08 -4.09 25.46
CA GLN A 89 1.15 -4.99 26.10
C GLN A 89 -0.23 -4.94 25.39
N GLY A 90 -0.71 -6.10 24.96
CA GLY A 90 -2.00 -6.24 24.28
C GLY A 90 -1.98 -6.03 22.77
N PHE A 91 -0.82 -5.73 22.15
CA PHE A 91 -0.74 -5.55 20.70
C PHE A 91 -1.07 -6.83 19.90
N ASP A 92 -0.72 -7.99 20.45
CA ASP A 92 -1.08 -9.31 19.92
C ASP A 92 -2.33 -9.90 20.61
N GLY A 93 -3.14 -9.05 21.24
CA GLY A 93 -4.35 -9.46 21.95
C GLY A 93 -5.42 -10.06 21.03
N PRO A 94 -6.29 -10.93 21.56
CA PRO A 94 -7.24 -11.71 20.75
C PRO A 94 -8.30 -10.86 20.04
N GLU A 95 -8.61 -9.68 20.58
CA GLU A 95 -9.57 -8.72 19.98
C GLU A 95 -8.98 -7.85 18.88
N GLY A 96 -7.67 -7.95 18.60
CA GLY A 96 -7.03 -7.22 17.52
C GLY A 96 -7.61 -7.65 16.17
N MET A 97 -8.02 -6.69 15.34
CA MET A 97 -8.63 -6.96 14.04
C MET A 97 -7.69 -6.60 12.90
N LEU A 98 -7.35 -7.56 12.04
CA LEU A 98 -6.72 -7.30 10.75
C LEU A 98 -7.80 -7.14 9.69
N THR A 99 -7.76 -6.06 8.91
CA THR A 99 -8.79 -5.72 7.91
C THR A 99 -8.15 -5.38 6.56
N GLY A 100 -8.66 -6.00 5.50
CA GLY A 100 -8.37 -5.67 4.11
C GLY A 100 -6.96 -6.04 3.64
N VAL A 101 -6.60 -5.48 2.49
CA VAL A 101 -5.26 -5.56 1.89
C VAL A 101 -4.79 -4.15 1.54
N GLU A 102 -3.80 -3.64 2.26
CA GLU A 102 -3.27 -2.29 2.04
C GLU A 102 -2.23 -2.32 0.90
N THR A 103 -2.67 -2.07 -0.33
CA THR A 103 -1.85 -2.29 -1.54
C THR A 103 -1.21 -1.03 -2.10
N ARG A 104 -1.61 0.17 -1.65
CA ARG A 104 -1.23 1.46 -2.24
C ARG A 104 -0.42 2.34 -1.29
N THR A 105 0.58 1.75 -0.64
CA THR A 105 1.43 2.46 0.34
C THR A 105 2.46 3.40 -0.30
N SER A 106 2.80 3.15 -1.57
CA SER A 106 3.71 3.98 -2.36
C SER A 106 3.49 3.73 -3.85
N ALA A 107 4.06 4.58 -4.68
CA ALA A 107 3.98 4.48 -6.14
C ALA A 107 4.50 3.11 -6.63
N PRO A 108 3.73 2.35 -7.41
CA PRO A 108 4.17 1.07 -7.97
C PRO A 108 5.15 1.22 -9.14
N LEU A 109 5.41 2.46 -9.57
CA LEU A 109 6.34 2.81 -10.64
C LEU A 109 6.97 4.17 -10.35
N ARG A 110 8.03 4.49 -11.09
CA ARG A 110 8.68 5.80 -11.07
C ARG A 110 8.79 6.34 -12.49
N ILE A 111 8.26 7.55 -12.71
CA ILE A 111 8.40 8.24 -14.00
C ILE A 111 9.70 9.06 -13.94
N LEU A 112 10.74 8.59 -14.61
CA LEU A 112 12.08 9.18 -14.48
C LEU A 112 12.13 10.65 -14.94
N ARG A 113 12.72 11.49 -14.10
CA ARG A 113 12.98 12.91 -14.34
C ARG A 113 14.43 13.29 -14.01
N GLY A 114 14.95 14.31 -14.69
CA GLY A 114 16.28 14.87 -14.48
C GLY A 114 16.37 15.80 -13.26
N GLN A 115 17.56 16.39 -13.06
CA GLN A 115 17.81 17.39 -12.01
C GLN A 115 17.03 18.70 -12.24
N ASP A 116 16.62 18.95 -13.48
CA ASP A 116 15.77 20.06 -13.91
C ASP A 116 14.27 19.77 -13.74
N TYR A 117 13.94 18.64 -13.10
CA TYR A 117 12.58 18.16 -12.84
C TYR A 117 11.78 17.75 -14.09
N GLN A 118 12.39 17.74 -15.27
CA GLN A 118 11.73 17.33 -16.51
C GLN A 118 11.89 15.84 -16.77
N SER A 119 10.94 15.24 -17.49
CA SER A 119 11.06 13.88 -17.98
C SER A 119 12.34 13.72 -18.80
N VAL A 120 13.05 12.61 -18.58
CA VAL A 120 14.29 12.29 -19.30
C VAL A 120 14.09 12.04 -20.81
N THR A 121 12.84 11.92 -21.27
CA THR A 121 12.49 11.66 -22.67
C THR A 121 11.61 12.73 -23.31
N HIS A 122 10.91 13.54 -22.52
CA HIS A 122 9.92 14.51 -23.02
C HIS A 122 10.13 15.87 -22.33
N GLY A 123 10.81 16.79 -23.00
CA GLY A 123 10.96 18.16 -22.52
C GLY A 123 9.61 18.85 -22.32
N GLY A 124 9.51 19.67 -21.28
CA GLY A 124 8.28 20.36 -20.86
C GLY A 124 7.33 19.50 -20.01
N LEU A 125 7.58 18.19 -19.86
CA LEU A 125 6.82 17.32 -18.96
C LEU A 125 7.53 17.23 -17.59
N TYR A 126 6.81 17.51 -16.49
CA TYR A 126 7.37 17.52 -15.14
C TYR A 126 6.73 16.45 -14.23
N PRO A 127 7.30 15.23 -14.16
CA PRO A 127 6.84 14.22 -13.21
C PRO A 127 6.99 14.73 -11.76
N CYS A 128 5.92 14.64 -10.97
CA CYS A 128 5.84 15.22 -9.63
C CYS A 128 4.99 14.37 -8.68
N GLY A 129 5.33 14.43 -7.39
CA GLY A 129 4.54 13.88 -6.29
C GLY A 129 4.60 12.35 -6.17
N GLU A 130 3.66 11.82 -5.39
CA GLU A 130 3.61 10.40 -5.07
C GLU A 130 3.31 9.56 -6.31
N GLY A 131 2.38 9.98 -7.18
CA GLY A 131 2.05 9.24 -8.41
C GLY A 131 3.23 9.00 -9.35
N CYS A 132 4.26 9.86 -9.30
CA CYS A 132 5.48 9.72 -10.10
C CYS A 132 6.63 9.03 -9.35
N GLY A 133 6.46 8.69 -8.07
CA GLY A 133 7.47 8.04 -7.24
C GLY A 133 8.51 8.99 -6.63
N TYR A 134 8.18 10.27 -6.44
CA TYR A 134 9.08 11.27 -5.83
C TYR A 134 8.65 11.75 -4.44
N ALA A 135 7.52 11.24 -3.92
CA ALA A 135 7.02 11.53 -2.59
C ALA A 135 6.30 10.31 -2.00
N GLY A 136 6.09 10.31 -0.69
CA GLY A 136 5.42 9.21 0.04
C GLY A 136 4.46 9.70 1.13
N GLY A 137 3.99 10.94 1.03
CA GLY A 137 3.06 11.54 1.98
C GLY A 137 2.89 13.04 1.74
N ILE A 138 1.86 13.62 2.37
CA ILE A 138 1.37 14.99 2.13
C ILE A 138 2.50 16.02 2.09
N MET A 139 3.34 16.07 3.14
CA MET A 139 4.43 17.04 3.24
C MET A 139 5.48 16.87 2.13
N SER A 140 5.90 15.63 1.87
CA SER A 140 6.90 15.36 0.82
C SER A 140 6.35 15.66 -0.58
N ALA A 141 5.07 15.38 -0.84
CA ALA A 141 4.43 15.70 -2.11
C ALA A 141 4.27 17.21 -2.33
N ALA A 142 3.95 17.95 -1.26
CA ALA A 142 3.88 19.40 -1.31
C ALA A 142 5.25 20.05 -1.57
N LEU A 143 6.31 19.58 -0.90
CA LEU A 143 7.66 20.07 -1.13
C LEU A 143 8.15 19.74 -2.55
N ASP A 144 7.87 18.53 -3.04
CA ASP A 144 8.19 18.16 -4.42
C ASP A 144 7.47 19.08 -5.43
N GLY A 145 6.17 19.34 -5.21
CA GLY A 145 5.38 20.28 -6.00
C GLY A 145 5.95 21.70 -5.97
N TYR A 146 6.38 22.19 -4.81
CA TYR A 146 7.03 23.49 -4.68
C TYR A 146 8.31 23.57 -5.52
N HIS A 147 9.17 22.56 -5.47
CA HIS A 147 10.41 22.52 -6.24
C HIS A 147 10.15 22.46 -7.76
N VAL A 148 9.20 21.62 -8.18
CA VAL A 148 8.79 21.50 -9.59
C VAL A 148 8.22 22.83 -10.09
N ALA A 149 7.34 23.47 -9.32
CA ALA A 149 6.78 24.78 -9.69
C ALA A 149 7.88 25.83 -9.86
N ARG A 150 8.88 25.86 -8.97
CA ARG A 150 10.03 26.76 -9.10
C ARG A 150 10.88 26.47 -10.34
N ALA A 151 11.09 25.20 -10.68
CA ALA A 151 11.81 24.82 -11.89
C ALA A 151 11.08 25.34 -13.15
N ILE A 152 9.77 25.14 -13.22
CA ILE A 152 8.91 25.67 -14.29
C ILE A 152 9.04 27.20 -14.36
N MET A 153 8.87 27.90 -13.24
CA MET A 153 8.99 29.37 -13.21
C MET A 153 10.37 29.86 -13.67
N SER A 154 11.44 29.11 -13.39
CA SER A 154 12.79 29.52 -13.82
C SER A 154 12.97 29.51 -15.34
N VAL A 155 12.22 28.66 -16.05
CA VAL A 155 12.25 28.54 -17.51
C VAL A 155 11.27 29.52 -18.17
N TRP A 156 10.09 29.73 -17.55
CA TRP A 156 8.96 30.41 -18.19
C TRP A 156 8.58 31.76 -17.57
N ARG A 157 9.45 32.36 -16.74
CA ARG A 157 9.19 33.67 -16.12
C ARG A 157 8.79 34.70 -17.19
N PRO A 158 7.59 35.33 -17.08
CA PRO A 158 7.37 36.58 -17.79
C PRO A 158 8.33 37.60 -17.20
N PHE A 159 8.95 38.39 -18.08
CA PHE A 159 9.90 39.46 -17.77
C PHE A 159 9.50 40.31 -16.56
#